data_AF-A0A961TDM1-F1
#
_entry.id   AF-A0A961TDM1-F1
#
_cell.length_a   1.000
_cell.length_b   1.000
_cell.length_c   1.000
_cell.angle_alpha   90.00
_cell.angle_beta   90.00
_cell.angle_gamma   90.00
#
_symmetry.space_group_name_H-M   'P 1'
#
loop_
_entity.id
_entity.type
_entity.pdbx_description
1 polymer ?
#
loop_
_entity_poly.entity_id
_entity_poly.type
_entity_poly.pdbx_seq_one_letter_code
_entity_poly.pdbx_strand_id
1 'polypeptide(L)'
;VGDVAAFEGDDLIDAAAAGNLARLEDLLRRLPEAGLSPDMLMLACLRHFQTLQFMRHQMDSQGKPVQAVLASLRPPLHFSRRDAVASALAKWSSENIRRAIARLDQAQFQCRANSAMSLSLAGTALLAIALEAARRR
;
A
#
# COMPACT_ATOMS: atom_id res chain seq x y z
N VAL A 1 -11.93 -18.71 -6.93
CA VAL A 1 -11.45 -17.64 -7.83
C VAL A 1 -11.04 -16.35 -7.09
N GLY A 2 -11.36 -16.15 -5.81
CA GLY A 2 -11.00 -14.90 -5.09
C GLY A 2 -9.57 -14.77 -4.57
N ASP A 3 -8.81 -15.87 -4.43
CA ASP A 3 -7.50 -15.86 -3.76
C ASP A 3 -6.39 -15.18 -4.61
N VAL A 4 -6.41 -15.41 -5.93
CA VAL A 4 -5.45 -14.81 -6.87
C VAL A 4 -5.60 -13.29 -6.93
N ALA A 5 -6.84 -12.79 -6.99
CA ALA A 5 -7.09 -11.35 -7.03
C ALA A 5 -6.66 -10.66 -5.73
N ALA A 6 -6.88 -11.28 -4.57
CA ALA A 6 -6.42 -10.76 -3.29
C ALA A 6 -4.89 -10.68 -3.23
N PHE A 7 -4.20 -11.71 -3.72
CA PHE A 7 -2.74 -11.74 -3.80
C PHE A 7 -2.17 -10.68 -4.77
N GLU A 8 -2.78 -10.52 -5.95
CA GLU A 8 -2.37 -9.49 -6.91
C GLU A 8 -2.58 -8.06 -6.37
N GLY A 9 -3.67 -7.83 -5.64
CA GLY A 9 -3.91 -6.55 -4.97
C GLY A 9 -2.86 -6.25 -3.90
N ASP A 10 -2.50 -7.25 -3.08
CA ASP A 10 -1.46 -7.12 -2.06
C ASP A 10 -0.08 -6.83 -2.68
N ASP A 11 0.30 -7.54 -3.74
CA ASP A 11 1.57 -7.33 -4.46
C ASP A 11 1.63 -5.93 -5.10
N LEU A 12 0.51 -5.43 -5.62
CA LEU A 12 0.40 -4.09 -6.18
C LEU A 12 0.63 -3.02 -5.10
N ILE A 13 -0.02 -3.18 -3.94
CA ILE A 13 0.14 -2.28 -2.79
C ILE A 13 1.58 -2.33 -2.26
N ASP A 14 2.16 -3.52 -2.11
CA ASP A 14 3.51 -3.71 -1.62
C ASP A 14 4.55 -3.12 -2.60
N ALA A 15 4.37 -3.29 -3.92
CA ALA A 15 5.21 -2.66 -4.94
C ALA A 15 5.14 -1.13 -4.86
N ALA A 16 3.95 -0.57 -4.68
CA ALA A 16 3.77 0.87 -4.50
C ALA A 16 4.44 1.38 -3.21
N ALA A 17 4.21 0.74 -2.07
CA ALA A 17 4.81 1.11 -0.80
C ALA A 17 6.35 0.95 -0.79
N ALA A 18 6.88 -0.01 -1.54
CA ALA A 18 8.31 -0.22 -1.71
C ALA A 18 8.98 0.76 -2.69
N GLY A 19 8.20 1.45 -3.54
CA GLY A 19 8.71 2.28 -4.63
C GLY A 19 9.28 1.47 -5.80
N ASN A 20 8.83 0.22 -5.97
CA ASN A 20 9.22 -0.63 -7.09
C ASN A 20 8.36 -0.30 -8.32
N LEU A 21 8.73 0.79 -9.01
CA LEU A 21 8.00 1.29 -10.18
C LEU A 21 7.86 0.25 -11.29
N ALA A 22 8.94 -0.50 -11.58
CA ALA A 22 8.92 -1.52 -12.64
C ALA A 22 7.89 -2.63 -12.36
N ARG A 23 7.84 -3.13 -11.11
CA ARG A 23 6.84 -4.13 -10.71
C ARG A 23 5.43 -3.54 -10.68
N LEU A 24 5.28 -2.32 -10.18
CA LEU A 24 3.99 -1.66 -10.12
C LEU A 24 3.40 -1.44 -11.53
N GLU A 25 4.20 -0.98 -12.49
CA GLU A 25 3.75 -0.77 -13.88
C GLU A 25 3.34 -2.07 -14.57
N ASP A 26 4.03 -3.18 -14.30
CA ASP A 26 3.67 -4.51 -14.79
C ASP A 26 2.31 -4.96 -14.22
N LEU A 27 2.10 -4.81 -12.91
CA LEU A 27 0.86 -5.17 -12.24
C LEU A 27 -0.31 -4.27 -12.68
N LEU A 28 -0.09 -2.95 -12.81
CA LEU A 28 -1.11 -2.01 -13.27
C LEU A 28 -1.60 -2.31 -14.69
N ARG A 29 -0.73 -2.79 -15.58
CA ARG A 29 -1.12 -3.20 -16.95
C ARG A 29 -2.08 -4.38 -16.96
N ARG A 30 -1.98 -5.26 -15.98
CA ARG A 30 -2.81 -6.47 -15.83
C ARG A 30 -4.08 -6.23 -15.01
N LEU A 31 -4.14 -5.10 -14.30
CA LEU A 31 -5.25 -4.73 -13.42
C LEU A 31 -6.65 -4.74 -14.09
N PRO A 32 -6.84 -4.29 -15.36
CA PRO A 32 -8.13 -4.37 -16.02
C PRO A 32 -8.64 -5.81 -16.20
N GLU A 33 -7.72 -6.77 -16.41
CA GLU A 33 -8.02 -8.18 -16.65
C GLU A 33 -8.22 -8.96 -15.35
N ALA A 34 -7.65 -8.49 -14.24
CA ALA A 34 -7.72 -9.11 -12.93
C ALA A 34 -9.12 -9.03 -12.27
N GLY A 35 -10.04 -8.20 -12.81
CA GLY A 35 -11.39 -8.02 -12.27
C GLY A 35 -11.42 -7.36 -10.88
N LEU A 36 -10.32 -6.70 -10.48
CA LEU A 36 -10.20 -6.00 -9.21
C LEU A 36 -11.01 -4.71 -9.21
N SER A 37 -11.86 -4.54 -8.20
CA SER A 37 -12.57 -3.28 -7.98
C SER A 37 -11.59 -2.17 -7.58
N PRO A 38 -11.52 -1.04 -8.32
CA PRO A 38 -10.67 0.10 -7.95
C PRO A 38 -11.00 0.64 -6.56
N ASP A 39 -12.26 0.62 -6.14
CA ASP A 39 -12.66 1.06 -4.80
C ASP A 39 -12.08 0.15 -3.71
N MET A 40 -12.18 -1.17 -3.91
CA MET A 40 -11.61 -2.16 -2.99
C MET A 40 -10.08 -2.09 -2.94
N LEU A 41 -9.43 -1.86 -4.08
CA LEU A 41 -7.99 -1.67 -4.16
C LEU A 41 -7.55 -0.43 -3.37
N MET A 42 -8.22 0.70 -3.57
CA MET A 42 -7.92 1.94 -2.84
C MET A 42 -8.16 1.78 -1.34
N LEU A 43 -9.25 1.11 -0.94
CA LEU A 43 -9.53 0.80 0.45
C LEU A 43 -8.45 -0.11 1.07
N ALA A 44 -8.00 -1.13 0.34
CA ALA A 44 -6.92 -2.00 0.78
C ALA A 44 -5.59 -1.25 0.93
N CYS A 45 -5.28 -0.33 0.01
CA CYS A 45 -4.10 0.52 0.09
C CYS A 45 -4.15 1.43 1.34
N LEU A 46 -5.29 2.07 1.61
CA LEU A 46 -5.48 2.86 2.83
C LEU A 46 -5.25 2.04 4.10
N ARG A 47 -5.85 0.84 4.18
CA ARG A 47 -5.66 -0.08 5.31
C ARG A 47 -4.19 -0.48 5.49
N HIS A 48 -3.46 -0.70 4.40
CA HIS A 48 -2.04 -0.99 4.45
C HIS A 48 -1.26 0.17 5.09
N PHE A 49 -1.48 1.42 4.64
CA PHE A 49 -0.80 2.58 5.20
C PHE A 49 -1.20 2.89 6.65
N GLN A 50 -2.46 2.67 7.04
CA GLN A 50 -2.89 2.76 8.44
C GLN A 50 -2.19 1.69 9.32
N THR A 51 -2.03 0.48 8.78
CA THR A 51 -1.28 -0.59 9.46
C THR A 51 0.19 -0.20 9.61
N LEU A 52 0.81 0.35 8.56
CA LEU A 52 2.17 0.91 8.63
C LEU A 52 2.26 2.02 9.68
N GLN A 53 1.27 2.90 9.76
CA GLN A 53 1.23 3.99 10.75
C GLN A 53 1.25 3.43 12.19
N PHE A 54 0.39 2.45 12.47
CA PHE A 54 0.33 1.78 13.75
C PHE A 54 1.67 1.12 14.13
N MET A 55 2.28 0.40 13.19
CA MET A 55 3.58 -0.24 13.39
C MET A 55 4.70 0.77 13.59
N ARG A 56 4.74 1.84 12.79
CA ARG A 56 5.71 2.93 12.91
C ARG A 56 5.59 3.64 14.27
N HIS A 57 4.37 3.86 14.76
CA HIS A 57 4.14 4.41 16.10
C HIS A 57 4.70 3.50 17.21
N GLN A 58 4.51 2.18 17.12
CA GLN A 58 5.12 1.25 18.08
C GLN A 58 6.66 1.33 18.07
N MET A 59 7.28 1.47 16.89
CA MET A 59 8.72 1.63 16.79
C MET A 59 9.19 2.96 17.38
N ASP A 60 8.52 4.07 17.04
CA ASP A 60 8.92 5.41 17.47
C ASP A 60 8.68 5.65 18.96
N SER A 61 7.53 5.25 19.50
CA SER A 61 7.12 5.56 20.87
C SER A 61 7.56 4.52 21.89
N GLN A 62 7.68 3.25 21.49
CA GLN A 62 8.01 2.15 22.41
C GLN A 62 9.42 1.58 22.15
N GLY A 63 10.14 2.09 21.16
CA GLY A 63 11.48 1.61 20.79
C GLY A 63 11.49 0.16 20.31
N LYS A 64 10.34 -0.40 19.94
CA LYS A 64 10.26 -1.81 19.55
C LYS A 64 11.01 -2.05 18.23
N PRO A 65 11.85 -3.09 18.14
CA PRO A 65 12.49 -3.44 16.88
C PRO A 65 11.46 -3.93 15.88
N VAL A 66 11.74 -3.75 14.58
CA VAL A 66 10.81 -4.07 13.48
C VAL A 66 10.26 -5.50 13.56
N GLN A 67 11.09 -6.48 13.90
CA GLN A 67 10.69 -7.88 14.01
C GLN A 67 9.66 -8.12 15.13
N ALA A 68 9.83 -7.46 16.27
CA ALA A 68 8.88 -7.54 17.37
C ALA A 68 7.54 -6.88 17.00
N VAL A 69 7.58 -5.77 16.27
CA VAL A 69 6.37 -5.10 15.78
C VAL A 69 5.60 -5.96 14.78
N LEU A 70 6.29 -6.57 13.81
CA LEU A 70 5.69 -7.48 12.83
C LEU A 70 5.06 -8.71 13.51
N ALA A 71 5.73 -9.29 14.52
CA ALA A 71 5.21 -10.41 15.29
C ALA A 71 4.00 -10.04 16.17
N SER A 72 3.87 -8.77 16.57
CA SER A 72 2.78 -8.26 17.39
C SER A 72 1.47 -8.03 16.62
N LEU A 73 1.50 -8.01 15.28
CA LEU A 73 0.33 -7.72 14.47
C LEU A 73 -0.76 -8.78 14.62
N ARG A 74 -2.02 -8.36 14.70
CA ARG A 74 -3.20 -9.21 14.75
C ARG A 74 -4.24 -8.67 13.75
N PRO A 75 -4.61 -9.41 12.68
CA PRO A 75 -4.11 -10.73 12.28
C PRO A 75 -2.64 -10.69 11.82
N PRO A 76 -1.92 -11.83 11.87
CA PRO A 76 -0.53 -11.90 11.41
C PRO A 76 -0.44 -11.68 9.90
N LEU A 77 0.63 -11.00 9.47
CA LEU A 77 0.95 -10.90 8.04
C LEU A 77 1.32 -12.28 7.49
N HIS A 78 0.92 -12.52 6.24
CA HIS A 78 1.44 -13.65 5.47
C HIS A 78 2.96 -13.56 5.38
N PHE A 79 3.65 -14.71 5.43
CA PHE A 79 5.11 -14.75 5.52
C PHE A 79 5.79 -14.04 4.34
N SER A 80 5.22 -14.15 3.14
CA SER A 80 5.74 -13.51 1.92
C SER A 80 5.73 -11.98 1.97
N ARG A 81 4.86 -11.39 2.81
CA ARG A 81 4.71 -9.92 2.93
C ARG A 81 5.60 -9.32 4.02
N ARG A 82 6.20 -10.15 4.88
CA ARG A 82 6.99 -9.66 6.03
C ARG A 82 8.15 -8.78 5.58
N ASP A 83 8.90 -9.22 4.57
CA ASP A 83 10.06 -8.48 4.08
C ASP A 83 9.66 -7.17 3.39
N ALA A 84 8.58 -7.20 2.60
CA ALA A 84 8.04 -6.00 1.96
C ALA A 84 7.60 -4.95 2.99
N VAL A 85 6.86 -5.36 4.02
CA VAL A 85 6.41 -4.47 5.09
C VAL A 85 7.57 -3.99 5.97
N ALA A 86 8.54 -4.85 6.27
CA ALA A 86 9.75 -4.45 7.00
C ALA A 86 10.53 -3.37 6.23
N SER A 87 10.70 -3.54 4.92
CA SER A 87 11.34 -2.55 4.05
C SER A 87 10.55 -1.24 4.00
N ALA A 88 9.22 -1.30 3.93
CA ALA A 88 8.38 -0.12 3.99
C ALA A 88 8.55 0.65 5.32
N LEU A 89 8.59 -0.04 6.46
CA LEU A 89 8.79 0.59 7.78
C LEU A 89 10.14 1.30 7.93
N ALA A 90 11.16 0.88 7.18
CA ALA A 90 12.45 1.56 7.13
C ALA A 90 12.40 2.85 6.28
N LYS A 91 11.60 2.88 5.22
CA LYS A 91 11.49 4.03 4.28
C LYS A 91 10.51 5.10 4.74
N TRP A 92 9.43 4.69 5.40
CA TRP A 92 8.30 5.56 5.69
C TRP A 92 8.34 6.08 7.14
N SER A 93 8.60 7.37 7.30
CA SER A 93 8.43 8.06 8.60
C SER A 93 6.94 8.30 8.89
N SER A 94 6.57 8.45 10.17
CA SER A 94 5.19 8.71 10.60
C SER A 94 4.54 9.89 9.84
N GLU A 95 5.32 10.95 9.63
CA GLU A 95 4.90 12.14 8.89
C GLU A 95 4.60 11.83 7.40
N ASN A 96 5.45 11.04 6.74
CA ASN A 96 5.25 10.65 5.36
C ASN A 96 4.05 9.69 5.21
N ILE A 97 3.86 8.77 6.15
CA ILE A 97 2.70 7.87 6.17
C ILE A 97 1.41 8.69 6.24
N ARG A 98 1.35 9.69 7.11
CA ARG A 98 0.18 10.56 7.24
C ARG A 98 -0.13 11.30 5.94
N ARG A 99 0.89 11.79 5.22
CA ARG A 99 0.71 12.43 3.90
C ARG A 99 0.22 11.44 2.84
N ALA A 100 0.77 10.23 2.82
CA ALA A 100 0.33 9.18 1.92
C ALA A 100 -1.14 8.80 2.15
N ILE A 101 -1.56 8.63 3.41
CA ILE A 101 -2.96 8.37 3.78
C ILE A 101 -3.88 9.47 3.24
N ALA A 102 -3.56 10.74 3.50
CA ALA A 102 -4.38 11.86 3.02
C ALA A 102 -4.53 11.89 1.49
N ARG A 103 -3.45 11.56 0.76
CA ARG A 103 -3.47 11.45 -0.70
C ARG A 103 -4.36 10.29 -1.17
N LEU A 104 -4.24 9.13 -0.51
CA LEU A 104 -5.03 7.95 -0.84
C LEU A 104 -6.53 8.15 -0.54
N ASP A 105 -6.88 8.83 0.55
CA ASP A 105 -8.26 9.19 0.89
C ASP A 105 -8.87 10.09 -0.19
N GLN A 106 -8.14 11.12 -0.62
CA GLN A 106 -8.57 12.00 -1.71
C GLN A 106 -8.78 11.23 -3.02
N ALA A 107 -7.85 10.33 -3.35
CA ALA A 107 -7.98 9.49 -4.54
C ALA A 107 -9.16 8.52 -4.45
N GLN A 108 -9.43 7.93 -3.28
CA GLN A 108 -10.60 7.08 -3.07
C GLN A 108 -11.90 7.84 -3.29
N PHE A 109 -12.01 9.05 -2.74
CA PHE A 109 -13.15 9.92 -2.99
C PHE A 109 -13.34 10.21 -4.48
N GLN A 110 -12.27 10.56 -5.19
CA GLN A 110 -12.31 10.81 -6.64
C GLN A 110 -12.74 9.58 -7.45
N CYS A 111 -12.26 8.38 -7.07
CA CYS A 111 -12.65 7.13 -7.71
C CYS A 111 -14.14 6.84 -7.56
N ARG A 112 -14.71 7.10 -6.37
CA ARG A 112 -16.15 6.95 -6.10
C ARG A 112 -16.99 7.97 -6.86
N ALA A 113 -16.52 9.22 -6.90
CA ALA A 113 -17.20 10.29 -7.61
C ALA A 113 -17.19 10.10 -9.14
N ASN A 114 -16.17 9.44 -9.68
CA ASN A 114 -15.97 9.26 -11.12
C ASN A 114 -15.75 7.78 -11.48
N SER A 115 -16.80 6.97 -11.35
CA SER A 115 -16.73 5.52 -11.56
C SER A 115 -16.13 5.11 -12.92
N ALA A 116 -16.43 5.85 -13.98
CA ALA A 116 -15.90 5.63 -15.34
C ALA A 116 -14.37 5.81 -15.46
N MET A 117 -13.75 6.60 -14.57
CA MET A 117 -12.30 6.87 -14.56
C MET A 117 -11.61 6.26 -13.34
N SER A 118 -12.32 5.50 -12.52
CA SER A 118 -11.86 4.98 -11.24
C SER A 118 -10.55 4.19 -11.35
N LEU A 119 -10.41 3.38 -12.40
CA LEU A 119 -9.19 2.59 -12.65
C LEU A 119 -7.97 3.48 -12.94
N SER A 120 -8.12 4.49 -13.80
CA SER A 120 -7.05 5.44 -14.13
C SER A 120 -6.66 6.32 -12.94
N LEU A 121 -7.65 6.73 -12.13
CA LEU A 121 -7.42 7.49 -10.89
C LEU A 121 -6.66 6.66 -9.86
N ALA A 122 -7.05 5.39 -9.65
CA ALA A 122 -6.36 4.47 -8.77
C ALA A 122 -4.91 4.24 -9.21
N GLY A 123 -4.69 3.95 -10.50
CA GLY A 123 -3.34 3.77 -11.05
C GLY A 123 -2.46 5.01 -10.87
N THR A 124 -3.01 6.20 -11.13
CA THR A 124 -2.29 7.48 -10.93
C THR A 124 -1.93 7.70 -9.46
N ALA A 125 -2.84 7.39 -8.55
CA ALA A 125 -2.59 7.50 -7.11
C ALA A 125 -1.47 6.57 -6.66
N LEU A 126 -1.50 5.30 -7.10
CA LEU A 126 -0.51 4.28 -6.76
C LEU A 126 0.88 4.61 -7.32
N LEU A 127 0.95 5.07 -8.58
CA LEU A 127 2.21 5.56 -9.17
C LEU A 127 2.79 6.73 -8.38
N ALA A 128 1.95 7.66 -7.93
CA ALA A 128 2.42 8.78 -7.14
C ALA A 128 2.96 8.35 -5.76
N ILE A 129 2.31 7.39 -5.09
CA ILE A 129 2.82 6.78 -3.85
C ILE A 129 4.17 6.10 -4.10
N ALA A 130 4.30 5.35 -5.19
CA ALA A 130 5.54 4.67 -5.56
C ALA A 130 6.70 5.63 -5.85
N LEU A 131 6.43 6.73 -6.56
CA LEU A 131 7.41 7.80 -6.77
C LEU A 131 7.84 8.44 -5.45
N GLU A 132 6.89 8.63 -4.52
CA GLU A 132 7.18 9.12 -3.18
C GLU A 132 8.10 8.17 -2.41
N ALA A 133 7.79 6.86 -2.42
CA ALA A 133 8.61 5.83 -1.79
C ALA A 133 10.01 5.73 -2.42
N ALA A 134 10.11 5.80 -3.76
CA ALA A 134 11.36 5.65 -4.49
C ALA A 134 12.37 6.78 -4.21
N ARG A 135 11.88 7.99 -3.87
CA ARG A 135 12.72 9.13 -3.51
C ARG A 135 13.35 9.01 -2.12
N ARG A 136 12.90 8.07 -1.30
CA ARG A 136 13.27 7.93 0.13
C ARG A 136 14.30 6.82 0.36
N ARG A 137 15.38 6.84 -0.41
CA ARG A 137 16.48 5.88 -0.26
C ARG A 137 17.23 6.05 1.06
#